data_AF-G2XQI1-F1
#
_entry.id   AF-G2XQI1-F1
#
_cell.length_a   1.000
_cell.length_b   1.000
_cell.length_c   1.000
_cell.angle_alpha   90.00
_cell.angle_beta   90.00
_cell.angle_gamma   90.00
#
_symmetry.space_group_name_H-M   'P 1'
#
loop_
_entity.id
_entity.type
_entity.pdbx_description
1 polymer ?
#
loop_
_entity_poly.entity_id
_entity_poly.type
_entity_poly.pdbx_seq_one_letter_code
_entity_poly.pdbx_strand_id
1 'polypeptide(L)'
;MELPILRKTESLNLNAYESDSSELSDLSITDHPFLESDSSGLDTIEVDVPSLLRSGKKQRPPMHSPYFALPLSTTPSKSSKSIASKGESTIKNLSPKKESPKKRPPGIISCIPFPPLSASHFGLIQEKLAHDPFRLLIAVTFLNRTHGKQAIPVFYSLMDQYPTPQSIVDAPKEDIVSVIRHLGLQNQRAATYQAYAKTFCENPPVKNKRYAVHDYPTKGLGRDVKKSEVLPEESVDPRTGWEIGHMTQGPYAIDSWRIFCRDMLLEKAKGWNGEGSEEEGFQPEWMRVLPEDKELRAFLRWMWLKEGFEWDPMTGEKEVAGREVMRAALEGRIAWDEGGGMRILDREGEGEGEEMGVESEGNVVMG
;
A
#
# COMPACT_ATOMS: atom_id res chain seq x y z
N MET A 1 -3.13 19.21 52.97
CA MET A 1 -1.80 18.62 53.20
C MET A 1 -0.91 19.10 52.06
N GLU A 2 -0.15 20.15 52.34
CA GLU A 2 0.80 20.77 51.42
C GLU A 2 2.23 20.28 51.68
N LEU A 3 3.08 20.53 50.67
CA LEU A 3 4.55 20.59 50.62
C LEU A 3 5.29 19.38 49.99
N PRO A 4 6.46 19.59 49.32
CA PRO A 4 6.88 20.79 48.57
C PRO A 4 7.67 20.52 47.25
N ILE A 5 7.79 21.63 46.52
CA ILE A 5 8.66 21.93 45.36
C ILE A 5 10.15 21.87 45.76
N LEU A 6 11.00 21.34 44.88
CA LEU A 6 12.45 21.60 44.90
C LEU A 6 12.92 22.12 43.54
N ARG A 7 13.19 23.42 43.47
CA ARG A 7 13.98 24.08 42.42
C ARG A 7 15.46 23.91 42.76
N LYS A 8 16.31 23.64 41.77
CA LYS A 8 17.75 23.87 41.88
C LYS A 8 18.24 24.62 40.65
N THR A 9 18.56 25.89 40.88
CA THR A 9 19.34 26.78 40.01
C THR A 9 20.79 26.67 40.42
N GLU A 10 21.72 26.45 39.48
CA GLU A 10 23.09 26.94 39.60
C GLU A 10 23.52 27.54 38.27
N SER A 11 23.87 28.83 38.36
CA SER A 11 24.44 29.68 37.34
C SER A 11 25.95 29.71 37.51
N LEU A 12 26.71 29.56 36.41
CA LEU A 12 28.07 30.08 36.31
C LEU A 12 28.23 30.82 34.97
N ASN A 13 28.45 32.13 35.09
CA ASN A 13 28.99 33.03 34.08
C ASN A 13 30.52 32.92 34.09
N LEU A 14 31.17 33.05 32.92
CA LEU A 14 32.22 34.06 32.65
C LEU A 14 32.94 33.82 31.31
N ASN A 15 32.78 34.80 30.41
CA ASN A 15 33.78 35.49 29.55
C ASN A 15 34.62 34.68 28.55
N ALA A 16 34.49 34.94 27.24
CA ALA A 16 34.97 36.09 26.45
C ALA A 16 36.31 35.77 25.77
N TYR A 17 36.32 35.72 24.43
CA TYR A 17 37.48 36.00 23.59
C TYR A 17 37.00 36.57 22.26
N GLU A 18 37.17 37.88 22.12
CA GLU A 18 37.20 38.62 20.86
C GLU A 18 38.58 38.48 20.19
N SER A 19 38.59 38.50 18.86
CA SER A 19 39.62 39.04 17.93
C SER A 19 39.36 38.34 16.58
N ASP A 20 38.65 38.92 15.61
CA ASP A 20 39.04 40.02 14.72
C ASP A 20 40.39 39.80 13.99
N SER A 21 40.28 39.59 12.68
CA SER A 21 41.26 40.00 11.68
C SER A 21 40.58 40.00 10.31
N SER A 22 40.15 41.19 9.92
CA SER A 22 39.87 41.61 8.55
C SER A 22 41.17 41.82 7.75
N GLU A 23 41.02 42.14 6.45
CA GLU A 23 42.05 42.56 5.46
C GLU A 23 42.66 41.42 4.62
N LEU A 24 42.77 41.46 3.28
CA LEU A 24 42.67 42.51 2.23
C LEU A 24 42.56 41.72 0.88
N SER A 25 41.65 42.07 -0.04
CA SER A 25 41.80 43.00 -1.18
C SER A 25 41.87 42.31 -2.55
N ASP A 26 40.99 42.78 -3.43
CA ASP A 26 41.20 43.11 -4.85
C ASP A 26 41.77 42.07 -5.81
N LEU A 27 41.01 41.77 -6.87
CA LEU A 27 41.30 42.27 -8.22
C LEU A 27 40.01 42.28 -9.08
N SER A 28 39.75 43.42 -9.71
CA SER A 28 38.76 43.67 -10.76
C SER A 28 39.38 43.48 -12.16
N ILE A 29 38.59 43.80 -13.22
CA ILE A 29 38.97 44.02 -14.65
C ILE A 29 39.00 42.71 -15.48
N THR A 30 38.30 42.52 -16.61
CA THR A 30 37.60 43.39 -17.59
C THR A 30 36.70 42.58 -18.53
N ASP A 31 35.59 43.20 -18.94
CA ASP A 31 35.08 43.37 -20.31
C ASP A 31 35.53 42.43 -21.45
N HIS A 32 34.57 41.79 -22.15
CA HIS A 32 33.99 42.20 -23.46
C HIS A 32 33.51 41.00 -24.35
N PRO A 33 32.71 41.24 -25.42
CA PRO A 33 31.49 40.48 -25.75
C PRO A 33 31.61 39.67 -27.07
N PHE A 34 30.47 39.22 -27.61
CA PHE A 34 30.20 38.86 -29.02
C PHE A 34 29.96 37.35 -29.31
N LEU A 35 28.68 36.93 -29.34
CA LEU A 35 27.99 36.46 -30.55
C LEU A 35 26.54 36.04 -30.21
N GLU A 36 25.59 36.76 -30.81
CA GLU A 36 24.23 36.30 -31.03
C GLU A 36 24.18 35.27 -32.18
N SER A 37 23.10 34.47 -32.15
CA SER A 37 22.38 33.82 -33.26
C SER A 37 22.39 32.28 -33.28
N ASP A 38 21.23 31.75 -32.88
CA ASP A 38 20.39 30.74 -33.54
C ASP A 38 21.05 29.52 -34.22
N SER A 39 20.70 28.33 -33.72
CA SER A 39 20.01 27.32 -34.55
C SER A 39 19.52 26.12 -33.74
N SER A 40 18.19 26.01 -33.69
CA SER A 40 17.36 24.81 -33.89
C SER A 40 17.79 23.46 -33.28
N GLY A 41 16.85 22.92 -32.48
CA GLY A 41 16.38 21.54 -32.67
C GLY A 41 17.01 20.50 -31.74
N LEU A 42 16.56 20.46 -30.49
CA LEU A 42 16.64 19.23 -29.70
C LEU A 42 15.22 18.84 -29.26
N ASP A 43 14.68 17.84 -29.95
CA ASP A 43 13.42 17.18 -29.62
C ASP A 43 13.49 16.66 -28.17
N THR A 44 12.83 17.38 -27.27
CA THR A 44 12.56 16.90 -25.92
C THR A 44 11.42 15.91 -26.03
N ILE A 45 11.72 14.62 -25.92
CA ILE A 45 10.69 13.59 -25.80
C ILE A 45 10.03 13.78 -24.43
N GLU A 46 8.90 14.49 -24.40
CA GLU A 46 7.99 14.52 -23.26
C GLU A 46 7.39 13.11 -23.09
N VAL A 47 7.90 12.35 -22.11
CA VAL A 47 7.31 11.07 -21.73
C VAL A 47 6.11 11.38 -20.83
N ASP A 48 4.90 11.40 -21.40
CA ASP A 48 3.65 11.59 -20.68
C ASP A 48 3.29 10.32 -19.86
N VAL A 49 3.88 10.20 -18.67
CA VAL A 49 3.63 9.13 -17.68
C VAL A 49 2.13 8.86 -17.41
N PRO A 50 1.21 9.86 -17.39
CA PRO A 50 -0.24 9.63 -17.23
C PRO A 50 -0.90 8.76 -18.31
N SER A 51 -0.39 8.76 -19.55
CA SER A 51 -0.95 7.94 -20.64
C SER A 51 -0.66 6.44 -20.48
N LEU A 52 0.39 6.10 -19.73
CA LEU A 52 0.86 4.72 -19.49
C LEU A 52 0.12 4.02 -18.34
N LEU A 53 -0.67 4.76 -17.56
CA LEU A 53 -1.49 4.25 -16.45
C LEU A 53 -2.99 4.15 -16.78
N ARG A 54 -3.40 4.61 -17.96
CA ARG A 54 -4.83 4.66 -18.36
C ARG A 54 -5.29 3.33 -18.97
N SER A 55 -5.83 2.43 -18.14
CA SER A 55 -6.63 1.30 -18.62
C SER A 55 -8.06 1.76 -18.91
N GLY A 56 -8.32 2.19 -20.15
CA GLY A 56 -9.68 2.30 -20.66
C GLY A 56 -10.23 0.92 -21.01
N LYS A 57 -11.38 0.53 -20.44
CA LYS A 57 -12.15 -0.65 -20.89
C LYS A 57 -12.64 -0.43 -22.32
N LYS A 58 -11.84 -0.81 -23.33
CA LYS A 58 -12.35 -1.08 -24.68
C LYS A 58 -12.62 -2.57 -24.77
N GLN A 59 -13.90 -2.95 -24.73
CA GLN A 59 -14.32 -4.31 -25.07
C GLN A 59 -13.91 -4.60 -26.51
N ARG A 60 -13.05 -5.61 -26.71
CA ARG A 60 -12.80 -6.21 -28.03
C ARG A 60 -13.79 -7.37 -28.21
N PRO A 61 -14.39 -7.54 -29.40
CA PRO A 61 -15.26 -8.68 -29.66
C PRO A 61 -14.48 -10.00 -29.63
N PRO A 62 -15.11 -11.12 -29.24
CA PRO A 62 -14.41 -12.39 -29.05
C PRO A 62 -13.92 -12.96 -30.38
N MET A 63 -12.60 -13.17 -30.49
CA MET A 63 -11.99 -13.94 -31.58
C MET A 63 -12.12 -15.43 -31.27
N HIS A 64 -12.91 -16.14 -32.08
CA HIS A 64 -13.02 -17.59 -32.06
C HIS A 64 -11.72 -18.21 -32.64
N SER A 65 -11.01 -19.02 -31.86
CA SER A 65 -9.88 -19.84 -32.34
C SER A 65 -10.42 -21.09 -33.05
N PRO A 66 -9.91 -21.47 -34.24
CA PRO A 66 -10.47 -22.57 -35.03
C PRO A 66 -9.90 -23.96 -34.67
N TYR A 67 -9.11 -24.10 -33.60
CA TYR A 67 -8.35 -25.33 -33.32
C TYR A 67 -8.94 -26.28 -32.25
N PHE A 68 -10.13 -25.99 -31.71
CA PHE A 68 -10.84 -26.90 -30.81
C PHE A 68 -12.27 -27.12 -31.31
N ALA A 69 -12.42 -27.99 -32.31
CA ALA A 69 -13.69 -28.60 -32.66
C ALA A 69 -13.66 -30.09 -32.26
N LEU A 70 -14.52 -30.46 -31.31
CA LEU A 70 -14.83 -31.85 -30.99
C LEU A 70 -15.66 -32.47 -32.13
N PRO A 71 -15.43 -33.72 -32.55
CA PRO A 71 -16.39 -34.42 -33.38
C PRO A 71 -17.42 -35.15 -32.51
N LEU A 72 -18.70 -34.86 -32.78
CA LEU A 72 -19.86 -35.62 -32.33
C LEU A 72 -20.24 -36.61 -33.44
N SER A 73 -20.30 -37.92 -33.16
CA SER A 73 -21.24 -38.83 -33.84
C SER A 73 -21.23 -40.27 -33.28
N THR A 74 -22.44 -40.71 -32.89
CA THR A 74 -23.09 -42.04 -33.05
C THR A 74 -22.66 -43.31 -32.27
N THR A 75 -23.63 -43.76 -31.47
CA THR A 75 -23.99 -45.10 -30.92
C THR A 75 -23.99 -46.25 -31.97
N PRO A 76 -24.10 -47.58 -31.63
CA PRO A 76 -24.86 -48.15 -30.50
C PRO A 76 -24.39 -49.45 -29.79
N SER A 77 -24.94 -49.62 -28.58
CA SER A 77 -25.34 -50.88 -27.89
C SER A 77 -24.37 -52.07 -27.76
N LYS A 78 -24.10 -52.52 -26.53
CA LYS A 78 -24.68 -53.77 -25.97
C LYS A 78 -24.26 -53.99 -24.52
N SER A 79 -25.25 -54.45 -23.75
CA SER A 79 -25.22 -54.96 -22.39
C SER A 79 -24.28 -56.17 -22.21
N SER A 80 -23.70 -56.33 -21.02
CA SER A 80 -23.92 -57.51 -20.15
C SER A 80 -23.02 -57.49 -18.91
N LYS A 81 -23.58 -57.97 -17.80
CA LYS A 81 -22.98 -58.16 -16.48
C LYS A 81 -22.15 -59.45 -16.40
N SER A 82 -21.39 -59.55 -15.29
CA SER A 82 -20.90 -60.76 -14.58
C SER A 82 -19.50 -61.25 -14.97
N ILE A 83 -18.65 -61.86 -14.12
CA ILE A 83 -18.56 -62.10 -12.67
C ILE A 83 -17.09 -62.53 -12.42
N ALA A 84 -16.54 -62.24 -11.23
CA ALA A 84 -15.41 -62.88 -10.51
C ALA A 84 -13.98 -62.89 -11.10
N SER A 85 -13.02 -62.42 -10.29
CA SER A 85 -12.09 -63.32 -9.58
C SER A 85 -11.35 -62.58 -8.45
N LYS A 86 -11.43 -63.16 -7.25
CA LYS A 86 -10.56 -62.87 -6.09
C LYS A 86 -9.19 -63.48 -6.37
N GLY A 87 -8.13 -62.76 -6.03
CA GLY A 87 -6.75 -63.23 -6.11
C GLY A 87 -5.83 -62.35 -5.27
N GLU A 88 -5.82 -62.66 -3.97
CA GLU A 88 -4.77 -62.52 -2.95
C GLU A 88 -3.57 -61.56 -3.16
N SER A 89 -3.47 -60.64 -2.20
CA SER A 89 -2.27 -60.13 -1.51
C SER A 89 -0.89 -60.14 -2.20
N THR A 90 -0.30 -58.95 -2.34
CA THR A 90 1.11 -58.75 -2.01
C THR A 90 1.30 -57.36 -1.42
N ILE A 91 1.86 -57.37 -0.22
CA ILE A 91 2.23 -56.23 0.64
C ILE A 91 3.15 -55.27 -0.13
N LYS A 92 2.77 -53.99 -0.19
CA LYS A 92 3.70 -52.90 -0.52
C LYS A 92 3.73 -51.89 0.62
N ASN A 93 4.88 -51.88 1.29
CA ASN A 93 5.31 -50.85 2.23
C ASN A 93 5.10 -49.46 1.63
N LEU A 94 4.34 -48.61 2.33
CA LEU A 94 4.23 -47.19 2.04
C LEU A 94 4.69 -46.42 3.27
N SER A 95 5.82 -45.75 3.08
CA SER A 95 6.49 -44.78 3.94
C SER A 95 5.53 -43.69 4.44
N PRO A 96 5.80 -43.06 5.60
CA PRO A 96 4.88 -42.11 6.21
C PRO A 96 4.72 -40.86 5.33
N LYS A 97 3.46 -40.57 4.95
CA LYS A 97 3.07 -39.36 4.24
C LYS A 97 3.34 -38.15 5.14
N LYS A 98 4.22 -37.25 4.68
CA LYS A 98 4.31 -35.88 5.20
C LYS A 98 2.94 -35.22 5.03
N GLU A 99 2.34 -34.78 6.14
CA GLU A 99 1.15 -33.93 6.13
C GLU A 99 1.44 -32.65 5.35
N SER A 100 0.67 -32.42 4.30
CA SER A 100 0.63 -31.13 3.62
C SER A 100 -0.08 -30.10 4.50
N PRO A 101 0.38 -28.83 4.54
CA PRO A 101 -0.29 -27.78 5.31
C PRO A 101 -1.75 -27.65 4.89
N LYS A 102 -2.67 -27.61 5.86
CA LYS A 102 -4.12 -27.45 5.65
C LYS A 102 -4.39 -26.19 4.80
N LYS A 103 -5.18 -26.35 3.73
CA LYS A 103 -5.59 -25.23 2.86
C LYS A 103 -6.48 -24.27 3.65
N ARG A 104 -6.25 -22.96 3.46
CA ARG A 104 -7.07 -21.89 4.03
C ARG A 104 -8.52 -22.00 3.54
N PRO A 105 -9.52 -21.63 4.36
CA PRO A 105 -10.91 -21.64 3.93
C PRO A 105 -11.12 -20.71 2.71
N PRO A 106 -11.96 -21.10 1.74
CA PRO A 106 -12.21 -20.31 0.54
C PRO A 106 -12.88 -18.98 0.89
N GLY A 107 -12.27 -17.86 0.49
CA GLY A 107 -12.84 -16.50 0.66
C GLY A 107 -11.90 -15.46 1.24
N ILE A 108 -10.75 -15.85 1.80
CA ILE A 108 -9.77 -14.92 2.38
C ILE A 108 -8.66 -14.65 1.35
N ILE A 109 -8.79 -13.56 0.60
CA ILE A 109 -7.89 -13.16 -0.51
C ILE A 109 -7.21 -11.81 -0.20
N SER A 110 -7.02 -11.47 1.08
CA SER A 110 -5.94 -10.55 1.42
C SER A 110 -4.62 -11.32 1.44
N CYS A 111 -3.61 -10.69 0.85
CA CYS A 111 -2.24 -11.19 0.86
C CYS A 111 -1.67 -11.22 2.29
N ILE A 112 -2.24 -10.41 3.17
CA ILE A 112 -1.81 -10.16 4.54
C ILE A 112 -2.94 -10.65 5.47
N PRO A 113 -2.67 -11.61 6.37
CA PRO A 113 -3.67 -11.97 7.36
C PRO A 113 -4.00 -10.74 8.22
N PHE A 114 -5.27 -10.48 8.46
CA PHE A 114 -5.70 -9.35 9.30
C PHE A 114 -5.16 -9.56 10.72
N PRO A 115 -4.28 -8.69 11.23
CA PRO A 115 -3.70 -8.90 12.54
C PRO A 115 -4.70 -8.54 13.64
N PRO A 116 -4.58 -9.15 14.83
CA PRO A 116 -5.39 -8.76 15.98
C PRO A 116 -5.18 -7.28 16.32
N LEU A 117 -6.18 -6.63 16.93
CA LEU A 117 -6.06 -5.20 17.28
C LEU A 117 -4.95 -4.92 18.30
N SER A 118 -4.48 -5.94 19.03
CA SER A 118 -3.32 -5.87 19.92
C SER A 118 -1.98 -5.76 19.19
N ALA A 119 -1.93 -6.04 17.88
CA ALA A 119 -0.72 -5.88 17.09
C ALA A 119 -0.35 -4.40 16.94
N SER A 120 0.95 -4.10 16.95
CA SER A 120 1.45 -2.72 16.76
C SER A 120 1.41 -2.27 15.29
N HIS A 121 1.43 -3.21 14.35
CA HIS A 121 1.46 -2.93 12.90
C HIS A 121 0.49 -3.83 12.15
N PHE A 122 -0.04 -3.33 11.04
CA PHE A 122 -0.89 -4.14 10.15
C PHE A 122 -0.05 -5.08 9.27
N GLY A 123 1.14 -4.63 8.87
CA GLY A 123 2.07 -5.38 8.03
C GLY A 123 2.15 -4.87 6.58
N LEU A 124 1.59 -3.71 6.29
CA LEU A 124 1.84 -3.02 5.02
C LEU A 124 3.31 -2.59 4.95
N ILE A 125 3.91 -2.67 3.76
CA ILE A 125 5.27 -2.15 3.57
C ILE A 125 5.31 -0.62 3.72
N GLN A 126 4.21 0.05 3.41
CA GLN A 126 4.06 1.50 3.54
C GLN A 126 4.21 1.96 4.99
N GLU A 127 3.71 1.20 5.98
CA GLU A 127 3.92 1.50 7.41
C GLU A 127 5.42 1.58 7.77
N LYS A 128 6.22 0.66 7.20
CA LYS A 128 7.68 0.61 7.46
C LYS A 128 8.44 1.72 6.76
N LEU A 129 7.90 2.23 5.65
CA LEU A 129 8.54 3.23 4.80
C LEU A 129 7.97 4.63 5.01
N ALA A 130 7.11 4.84 6.02
CA ALA A 130 6.47 6.12 6.30
C ALA A 130 7.50 7.27 6.42
N HIS A 131 8.65 7.00 7.03
CA HIS A 131 9.73 7.98 7.22
C HIS A 131 10.67 8.14 6.02
N ASP A 132 10.49 7.35 4.95
CA ASP A 132 11.26 7.44 3.71
C ASP A 132 10.31 7.58 2.52
N PRO A 133 9.89 8.82 2.20
CA PRO A 133 8.86 9.06 1.21
C PRO A 133 9.29 8.62 -0.21
N PHE A 134 10.59 8.68 -0.51
CA PHE A 134 11.09 8.20 -1.80
C PHE A 134 10.95 6.68 -1.92
N ARG A 135 11.43 5.93 -0.93
CA ARG A 135 11.30 4.47 -0.92
C ARG A 135 9.85 4.03 -0.91
N LEU A 136 8.97 4.77 -0.23
CA LEU A 136 7.53 4.50 -0.27
C LEU A 136 6.96 4.61 -1.69
N LEU A 137 7.31 5.66 -2.45
CA LEU A 137 6.86 5.80 -3.85
C LEU A 137 7.35 4.66 -4.75
N ILE A 138 8.59 4.22 -4.56
CA ILE A 138 9.13 3.05 -5.26
C ILE A 138 8.34 1.79 -4.87
N ALA A 139 8.13 1.54 -3.58
CA ALA A 139 7.38 0.38 -3.07
C ALA A 139 5.94 0.31 -3.60
N VAL A 140 5.22 1.44 -3.58
CA VAL A 140 3.87 1.55 -4.17
C VAL A 140 3.88 1.15 -5.65
N THR A 141 4.88 1.59 -6.40
CA THR A 141 5.02 1.24 -7.81
C THR A 141 5.33 -0.26 -8.01
N PHE A 142 6.06 -0.89 -7.09
CA PHE A 142 6.28 -2.34 -7.07
C PHE A 142 4.98 -3.15 -6.88
N LEU A 143 4.03 -2.61 -6.14
CA LEU A 143 2.76 -3.27 -5.81
C LEU A 143 1.69 -3.13 -6.91
N ASN A 144 1.92 -2.25 -7.89
CA ASN A 144 1.01 -2.06 -9.03
C ASN A 144 0.85 -3.33 -9.86
N ARG A 145 -0.28 -4.04 -9.71
CA ARG A 145 -0.57 -5.31 -10.40
C ARG A 145 0.42 -6.45 -10.07
N THR A 146 1.08 -6.38 -8.91
CA THR A 146 1.95 -7.47 -8.43
C THR A 146 1.71 -7.74 -6.96
N HIS A 147 1.54 -9.02 -6.62
CA HIS A 147 1.31 -9.44 -5.25
C HIS A 147 2.53 -9.15 -4.36
N GLY A 148 2.30 -8.58 -3.17
CA GLY A 148 3.36 -8.16 -2.25
C GLY A 148 4.39 -9.25 -1.94
N LYS A 149 3.94 -10.51 -1.76
CA LYS A 149 4.83 -11.68 -1.57
C LYS A 149 5.96 -11.81 -2.61
N GLN A 150 5.71 -11.41 -3.87
CA GLN A 150 6.73 -11.43 -4.93
C GLN A 150 7.43 -10.08 -5.05
N ALA A 151 6.70 -8.97 -4.91
CA ALA A 151 7.24 -7.63 -5.11
C ALA A 151 8.21 -7.18 -3.99
N ILE A 152 7.88 -7.48 -2.73
CA ILE A 152 8.59 -6.96 -1.55
C ILE A 152 10.05 -7.45 -1.47
N PRO A 153 10.38 -8.74 -1.68
CA PRO A 153 11.78 -9.18 -1.67
C PRO A 153 12.63 -8.47 -2.73
N VAL A 154 12.07 -8.27 -3.92
CA VAL A 154 12.76 -7.61 -5.04
C VAL A 154 12.92 -6.12 -4.79
N PHE A 155 11.93 -5.48 -4.14
CA PHE A 155 12.06 -4.10 -3.68
C PHE A 155 13.30 -3.94 -2.79
N TYR A 156 13.49 -4.82 -1.79
CA TYR A 156 14.69 -4.77 -0.94
C TYR A 156 15.96 -5.02 -1.75
N SER A 157 15.98 -6.01 -2.65
CA SER A 157 17.15 -6.25 -3.53
C SER A 157 17.50 -5.04 -4.42
N LEU A 158 16.50 -4.27 -4.86
CA LEU A 158 16.71 -3.04 -5.62
C LEU A 158 17.25 -1.93 -4.71
N MET A 159 16.68 -1.72 -3.53
CA MET A 159 17.10 -0.67 -2.59
C MET A 159 18.47 -0.95 -1.96
N ASP A 160 18.87 -2.21 -1.84
CA ASP A 160 20.21 -2.58 -1.39
C ASP A 160 21.28 -2.22 -2.45
N GLN A 161 20.95 -2.36 -3.73
CA GLN A 161 21.83 -1.98 -4.84
C GLN A 161 21.83 -0.48 -5.12
N TYR A 162 20.66 0.16 -5.02
CA TYR A 162 20.46 1.57 -5.33
C TYR A 162 19.76 2.27 -4.15
N PRO A 163 20.50 2.58 -3.07
CA PRO A 163 19.92 3.04 -1.80
C PRO A 163 19.40 4.48 -1.81
N THR A 164 19.80 5.29 -2.81
CA THR A 164 19.45 6.72 -2.92
C THR A 164 18.76 7.02 -4.25
N PRO A 165 17.96 8.10 -4.34
CA PRO A 165 17.41 8.58 -5.61
C PRO A 165 18.50 8.74 -6.67
N GLN A 166 19.63 9.37 -6.30
CA GLN A 166 20.74 9.61 -7.24
C GLN A 166 21.30 8.30 -7.82
N SER A 167 21.48 7.26 -6.99
CA SER A 167 21.96 5.96 -7.47
C SER A 167 21.02 5.29 -8.49
N ILE A 168 19.71 5.57 -8.42
CA ILE A 168 18.73 5.08 -9.42
C ILE A 168 18.80 5.91 -10.71
N VAL A 169 19.05 7.23 -10.61
CA VAL A 169 19.25 8.10 -11.77
C VAL A 169 20.49 7.69 -12.55
N ASP A 170 21.59 7.42 -11.85
CA ASP A 170 22.88 7.09 -12.45
C ASP A 170 22.93 5.66 -13.02
N ALA A 171 22.04 4.78 -12.57
CA ALA A 171 21.98 3.40 -13.02
C ALA A 171 21.48 3.28 -14.47
N PRO A 172 22.12 2.46 -15.32
CA PRO A 172 21.57 2.06 -16.59
C PRO A 172 20.18 1.43 -16.40
N LYS A 173 19.23 1.79 -17.26
CA LYS A 173 17.85 1.30 -17.17
C LYS A 173 17.79 -0.23 -17.26
N GLU A 174 18.66 -0.80 -18.08
CA GLU A 174 18.81 -2.23 -18.35
C GLU A 174 19.19 -2.99 -17.07
N ASP A 175 20.01 -2.39 -16.22
CA ASP A 175 20.44 -2.99 -14.95
C ASP A 175 19.25 -3.03 -13.96
N ILE A 176 18.48 -1.94 -13.87
CA ILE A 176 17.24 -1.92 -13.07
C ILE A 176 16.24 -2.96 -13.59
N VAL A 177 16.07 -3.04 -14.92
CA VAL A 177 15.19 -4.02 -15.57
C VAL A 177 15.62 -5.44 -15.24
N SER A 178 16.92 -5.72 -15.19
CA SER A 178 17.46 -7.05 -14.88
C SER A 178 17.03 -7.54 -13.48
N VAL A 179 17.03 -6.64 -12.49
CA VAL A 179 16.62 -6.91 -11.10
C VAL A 179 15.12 -7.26 -11.04
N ILE A 180 14.28 -6.51 -11.75
CA ILE A 180 12.81 -6.62 -11.65
C ILE A 180 12.16 -7.48 -12.74
N ARG A 181 12.94 -8.10 -13.63
CA ARG A 181 12.45 -8.76 -14.86
C ARG A 181 11.28 -9.73 -14.66
N HIS A 182 11.26 -10.42 -13.52
CA HIS A 182 10.31 -11.49 -13.22
C HIS A 182 8.98 -10.99 -12.62
N LEU A 183 8.87 -9.69 -12.33
CA LEU A 183 7.64 -9.08 -11.83
C LEU A 183 6.68 -8.66 -12.94
N GLY A 184 7.17 -8.59 -14.20
CA GLY A 184 6.43 -8.04 -15.33
C GLY A 184 6.40 -6.52 -15.34
N LEU A 185 6.04 -5.94 -16.50
CA LEU A 185 6.03 -4.49 -16.74
C LEU A 185 7.37 -3.80 -16.44
N GLN A 186 8.47 -4.55 -16.49
CA GLN A 186 9.80 -4.15 -16.04
C GLN A 186 10.31 -2.87 -16.73
N ASN A 187 10.13 -2.74 -18.04
CA ASN A 187 10.57 -1.56 -18.78
C ASN A 187 9.82 -0.29 -18.35
N GLN A 188 8.51 -0.43 -18.08
CA GLN A 188 7.67 0.66 -17.61
C GLN A 188 8.03 1.04 -16.19
N ARG A 189 8.19 0.04 -15.32
CA ARG A 189 8.57 0.23 -13.91
C ARG A 189 9.93 0.91 -13.77
N ALA A 190 10.94 0.42 -14.47
CA ALA A 190 12.27 1.02 -14.46
C ALA A 190 12.24 2.49 -14.91
N ALA A 191 11.49 2.80 -15.97
CA ALA A 191 11.29 4.18 -16.40
C ALA A 191 10.59 5.04 -15.35
N THR A 192 9.55 4.51 -14.69
CA THR A 192 8.88 5.20 -13.58
C THR A 192 9.82 5.43 -12.39
N TYR A 193 10.66 4.44 -12.01
CA TYR A 193 11.63 4.60 -10.92
C TYR A 193 12.64 5.69 -11.23
N GLN A 194 13.22 5.69 -12.43
CA GLN A 194 14.15 6.74 -12.87
C GLN A 194 13.47 8.11 -12.94
N ALA A 195 12.23 8.18 -13.42
CA ALA A 195 11.47 9.44 -13.43
C ALA A 195 11.21 9.97 -12.01
N TYR A 196 10.78 9.11 -11.08
CA TYR A 196 10.61 9.50 -9.69
C TYR A 196 11.92 9.93 -9.07
N ALA A 197 13.00 9.18 -9.29
CA ALA A 197 14.31 9.49 -8.75
C ALA A 197 14.84 10.84 -9.24
N LYS A 198 14.76 11.08 -10.55
CA LYS A 198 15.14 12.36 -11.16
C LYS A 198 14.35 13.52 -10.57
N THR A 199 13.01 13.41 -10.55
CA THR A 199 12.16 14.47 -9.99
C THR A 199 12.41 14.67 -8.49
N PHE A 200 12.70 13.61 -7.73
CA PHE A 200 13.01 13.72 -6.30
C PHE A 200 14.35 14.41 -6.05
N CYS A 201 15.36 14.21 -6.92
CA CYS A 201 16.61 14.96 -6.87
C CYS A 201 16.43 16.44 -7.24
N GLU A 202 15.64 16.73 -8.27
CA GLU A 202 15.50 18.09 -8.81
C GLU A 202 14.49 18.95 -8.02
N ASN A 203 13.36 18.38 -7.63
CA ASN A 203 12.25 19.05 -6.97
C ASN A 203 11.52 18.09 -6.02
N PRO A 204 12.13 17.77 -4.86
CA PRO A 204 11.53 16.89 -3.86
C PRO A 204 10.23 17.49 -3.30
N PRO A 205 9.33 16.65 -2.76
CA PRO A 205 8.13 17.12 -2.06
C PRO A 205 8.52 17.99 -0.86
N VAL A 206 7.87 19.14 -0.72
CA VAL A 206 8.09 20.08 0.39
C VAL A 206 6.74 20.62 0.86
N LYS A 207 6.63 20.97 2.15
CA LYS A 207 5.36 21.37 2.78
C LYS A 207 4.60 22.50 2.07
N ASN A 208 5.32 23.41 1.42
CA ASN A 208 4.74 24.65 0.88
C ASN A 208 4.50 24.60 -0.63
N LYS A 209 4.62 23.42 -1.26
CA LYS A 209 4.38 23.24 -2.69
C LYS A 209 3.41 22.08 -2.91
N ARG A 210 2.28 22.39 -3.51
CA ARG A 210 1.27 21.42 -3.91
C ARG A 210 1.03 21.51 -5.41
N TYR A 211 0.69 20.37 -6.00
CA TYR A 211 0.46 20.22 -7.43
C TYR A 211 -0.87 19.54 -7.66
N ALA A 212 -1.59 19.95 -8.71
CA ALA A 212 -2.87 19.37 -9.02
C ALA A 212 -2.77 17.89 -9.39
N VAL A 213 -3.73 17.10 -8.92
CA VAL A 213 -4.00 15.76 -9.43
C VAL A 213 -5.42 15.79 -9.96
N HIS A 214 -5.57 15.68 -11.28
CA HIS A 214 -6.87 15.83 -11.91
C HIS A 214 -7.80 14.66 -11.55
N ASP A 215 -9.07 14.99 -11.29
CA ASP A 215 -10.12 14.02 -10.94
C ASP A 215 -9.84 13.24 -9.63
N TYR A 216 -9.08 13.83 -8.70
CA TYR A 216 -8.80 13.27 -7.38
C TYR A 216 -8.96 14.33 -6.27
N PRO A 217 -9.53 13.98 -5.10
CA PRO A 217 -10.06 12.65 -4.73
C PRO A 217 -11.39 12.32 -5.38
N THR A 218 -12.09 13.33 -5.90
CA THR A 218 -13.35 13.17 -6.63
C THR A 218 -13.24 13.71 -8.05
N LYS A 219 -14.05 13.16 -8.94
CA LYS A 219 -14.06 13.53 -10.36
C LYS A 219 -14.38 15.02 -10.53
N GLY A 220 -13.60 15.72 -11.34
CA GLY A 220 -13.74 17.15 -11.60
C GLY A 220 -12.77 18.04 -10.82
N LEU A 221 -12.23 17.60 -9.69
CA LEU A 221 -11.28 18.39 -8.89
C LEU A 221 -9.90 18.51 -9.55
N GLY A 222 -9.20 19.61 -9.22
CA GLY A 222 -7.85 19.91 -9.67
C GLY A 222 -7.74 20.34 -11.14
N ARG A 223 -8.84 20.33 -11.92
CA ARG A 223 -8.85 20.72 -13.34
C ARG A 223 -8.73 22.22 -13.57
N ASP A 224 -8.99 23.00 -12.53
CA ASP A 224 -8.89 24.46 -12.47
C ASP A 224 -7.43 24.95 -12.31
N VAL A 225 -6.51 24.04 -12.02
CA VAL A 225 -5.09 24.32 -11.79
C VAL A 225 -4.28 23.82 -12.98
N LYS A 226 -3.34 24.63 -13.48
CA LYS A 226 -2.52 24.23 -14.63
C LYS A 226 -1.46 23.21 -14.21
N LYS A 227 -1.03 22.32 -15.13
CA LYS A 227 -0.01 21.28 -14.86
C LYS A 227 1.32 21.84 -14.33
N SER A 228 1.71 23.04 -14.74
CA SER A 228 2.93 23.73 -14.30
C SER A 228 2.73 24.67 -13.11
N GLU A 229 1.49 24.84 -12.65
CA GLU A 229 1.16 25.73 -11.54
C GLU A 229 1.49 25.05 -10.22
N VAL A 230 2.15 25.82 -9.34
CA VAL A 230 2.49 25.38 -7.98
C VAL A 230 1.60 26.13 -7.02
N LEU A 231 0.80 25.38 -6.26
CA LEU A 231 -0.05 25.93 -5.22
C LEU A 231 0.75 26.05 -3.92
N PRO A 232 0.59 27.13 -3.15
CA PRO A 232 1.14 27.25 -1.80
C PRO A 232 0.40 26.34 -0.83
N GLU A 233 0.60 26.51 0.48
CA GLU A 233 -0.14 25.80 1.52
C GLU A 233 -1.67 25.96 1.38
N GLU A 234 -2.41 24.98 1.89
CA GLU A 234 -3.89 24.94 1.81
C GLU A 234 -4.57 26.12 2.52
N SER A 235 -3.95 26.66 3.56
CA SER A 235 -4.42 27.86 4.28
C SER A 235 -4.37 29.14 3.43
N VAL A 236 -3.48 29.17 2.43
CA VAL A 236 -3.29 30.31 1.52
C VAL A 236 -4.10 30.14 0.25
N ASP A 237 -4.12 28.92 -0.30
CA ASP A 237 -4.88 28.59 -1.50
C ASP A 237 -5.73 27.33 -1.26
N PRO A 238 -7.06 27.46 -1.19
CA PRO A 238 -7.94 26.33 -0.89
C PRO A 238 -8.12 25.35 -2.05
N ARG A 239 -7.54 25.61 -3.23
CA ARG A 239 -7.61 24.69 -4.37
C ARG A 239 -6.93 23.36 -4.03
N THR A 240 -7.47 22.27 -4.55
CA THR A 240 -6.98 20.92 -4.27
C THR A 240 -5.64 20.66 -4.95
N GLY A 241 -4.65 20.23 -4.17
CA GLY A 241 -3.34 19.84 -4.66
C GLY A 241 -2.59 19.00 -3.64
N TRP A 242 -1.54 18.33 -4.10
CA TRP A 242 -0.78 17.34 -3.34
C TRP A 242 0.72 17.53 -3.54
N GLU A 243 1.51 17.26 -2.50
CA GLU A 243 2.96 17.57 -2.48
C GLU A 243 3.77 16.69 -3.45
N ILE A 244 3.18 15.59 -3.91
CA ILE A 244 3.72 14.66 -4.93
C ILE A 244 2.96 14.69 -6.26
N GLY A 245 2.03 15.63 -6.46
CA GLY A 245 1.18 15.65 -7.66
C GLY A 245 1.98 15.83 -8.97
N HIS A 246 3.12 16.54 -8.94
CA HIS A 246 4.03 16.65 -10.09
C HIS A 246 4.75 15.34 -10.43
N MET A 247 4.84 14.41 -9.48
CA MET A 247 5.49 13.12 -9.67
C MET A 247 4.50 12.06 -10.13
N THR A 248 3.31 12.02 -9.52
CA THR A 248 2.32 10.98 -9.77
C THR A 248 0.90 11.53 -9.81
N GLN A 249 0.09 10.89 -10.64
CA GLN A 249 -1.33 11.21 -10.80
C GLN A 249 -2.23 10.01 -10.44
N GLY A 250 -1.64 8.92 -9.95
CA GLY A 250 -2.38 7.69 -9.63
C GLY A 250 -2.98 7.73 -8.23
N PRO A 251 -4.30 7.48 -8.05
CA PRO A 251 -4.97 7.60 -6.76
C PRO A 251 -4.33 6.73 -5.68
N TYR A 252 -3.95 5.49 -5.99
CA TYR A 252 -3.28 4.60 -5.05
C TYR A 252 -1.97 5.18 -4.45
N ALA A 253 -1.17 5.87 -5.26
CA ALA A 253 0.06 6.50 -4.80
C ALA A 253 -0.22 7.74 -3.95
N ILE A 254 -1.21 8.54 -4.35
CA ILE A 254 -1.64 9.72 -3.59
C ILE A 254 -2.26 9.29 -2.25
N ASP A 255 -3.12 8.27 -2.21
CA ASP A 255 -3.68 7.73 -0.97
C ASP A 255 -2.59 7.18 -0.04
N SER A 256 -1.64 6.42 -0.58
CA SER A 256 -0.50 5.91 0.21
C SER A 256 0.31 7.06 0.82
N TRP A 257 0.57 8.11 0.04
CA TRP A 257 1.25 9.30 0.53
C TRP A 257 0.48 10.04 1.62
N ARG A 258 -0.83 10.25 1.40
CA ARG A 258 -1.72 10.91 2.37
C ARG A 258 -1.75 10.17 3.69
N ILE A 259 -1.84 8.85 3.66
CA ILE A 259 -1.90 8.02 4.87
C ILE A 259 -0.57 8.00 5.62
N PHE A 260 0.57 7.84 4.91
CA PHE A 260 1.83 7.45 5.54
C PHE A 260 2.90 8.55 5.59
N CYS A 261 2.85 9.57 4.73
CA CYS A 261 3.92 10.58 4.62
C CYS A 261 3.45 12.00 4.97
N ARG A 262 2.21 12.35 4.59
CA ARG A 262 1.79 13.75 4.50
C ARG A 262 1.90 14.51 5.81
N ASP A 263 1.40 13.96 6.92
CA ASP A 263 1.42 14.67 8.21
C ASP A 263 2.83 14.95 8.73
N MET A 264 3.78 14.05 8.48
CA MET A 264 5.19 14.26 8.82
C MET A 264 5.85 15.30 7.90
N LEU A 265 5.57 15.26 6.59
CA LEU A 265 6.08 16.29 5.67
C LEU A 265 5.58 17.68 6.07
N LEU A 266 4.31 17.79 6.46
CA LEU A 266 3.68 19.02 6.90
C LEU A 266 4.11 19.44 8.33
N GLU A 267 4.99 18.68 8.97
CA GLU A 267 5.46 18.92 10.34
C GLU A 267 4.32 19.01 11.37
N LYS A 268 3.18 18.35 11.09
CA LYS A 268 2.00 18.35 11.98
C LYS A 268 2.07 17.26 13.06
N ALA A 269 2.84 16.21 12.80
CA ALA A 269 3.06 15.09 13.70
C ALA A 269 4.44 14.46 13.47
N LYS A 270 4.95 13.74 14.49
CA LYS A 270 6.19 12.95 14.39
C LYS A 270 5.98 11.61 13.69
N GLY A 271 4.74 11.10 13.73
CA GLY A 271 4.32 9.87 13.07
C GLY A 271 3.11 10.08 12.17
N TRP A 272 2.88 9.13 11.25
CA TRP A 272 1.78 9.18 10.28
C TRP A 272 0.40 8.98 10.91
N ASN A 273 0.33 8.40 12.11
CA ASN A 273 -0.90 8.14 12.86
C ASN A 273 -1.28 9.30 13.80
N GLY A 274 -0.57 10.44 13.74
CA GLY A 274 -0.76 11.60 14.63
C GLY A 274 0.11 11.60 15.89
N GLU A 275 0.96 10.59 16.07
CA GLU A 275 1.89 10.55 17.19
C GLU A 275 2.76 11.80 17.24
N GLY A 276 2.85 12.43 18.41
CA GLY A 276 3.70 13.59 18.66
C GLY A 276 3.20 14.91 18.09
N SER A 277 1.92 15.00 17.69
CA SER A 277 1.29 16.29 17.38
C SER A 277 1.04 17.11 18.66
N GLU A 278 1.26 18.41 18.58
CA GLU A 278 1.00 19.37 19.67
C GLU A 278 -0.31 20.17 19.45
N GLU A 279 -0.97 19.99 18.30
CA GLU A 279 -2.18 20.72 17.94
C GLU A 279 -3.41 20.11 18.64
N GLU A 280 -4.16 20.96 19.36
CA GLU A 280 -5.38 20.54 20.06
C GLU A 280 -6.46 20.10 19.07
N GLY A 281 -6.97 18.88 19.24
CA GLY A 281 -7.98 18.32 18.33
C GLY A 281 -7.46 17.92 16.96
N PHE A 282 -6.12 17.81 16.79
CA PHE A 282 -5.51 17.35 15.55
C PHE A 282 -6.08 16.00 15.10
N GLN A 283 -6.52 15.94 13.84
CA GLN A 283 -6.89 14.70 13.19
C GLN A 283 -5.86 14.34 12.13
N PRO A 284 -5.23 13.15 12.21
CA PRO A 284 -4.32 12.67 11.19
C PRO A 284 -4.98 12.56 9.81
N GLU A 285 -4.20 12.74 8.76
CA GLU A 285 -4.68 12.70 7.38
C GLU A 285 -5.32 11.37 7.02
N TRP A 286 -4.84 10.24 7.55
CA TRP A 286 -5.41 8.93 7.27
C TRP A 286 -6.92 8.84 7.59
N MET A 287 -7.41 9.62 8.56
CA MET A 287 -8.83 9.67 8.93
C MET A 287 -9.73 10.34 7.87
N ARG A 288 -9.14 11.02 6.87
CA ARG A 288 -9.82 11.72 5.76
C ARG A 288 -9.62 11.03 4.41
N VAL A 289 -8.96 9.88 4.37
CA VAL A 289 -8.65 9.16 3.12
C VAL A 289 -9.72 8.10 2.87
N LEU A 290 -10.23 8.05 1.65
CA LEU A 290 -11.19 7.05 1.19
C LEU A 290 -10.61 6.33 -0.04
N PRO A 291 -9.70 5.36 0.17
CA PRO A 291 -8.94 4.76 -0.93
C PRO A 291 -9.77 3.73 -1.69
N GLU A 292 -9.47 3.53 -2.97
CA GLU A 292 -10.04 2.42 -3.77
C GLU A 292 -9.27 1.10 -3.59
N ASP A 293 -8.00 1.16 -3.16
CA ASP A 293 -7.15 -0.01 -3.01
C ASP A 293 -7.60 -0.93 -1.88
N LYS A 294 -7.66 -2.23 -2.15
CA LYS A 294 -8.20 -3.23 -1.22
C LYS A 294 -7.36 -3.38 0.05
N GLU A 295 -6.03 -3.27 -0.05
CA GLU A 295 -5.15 -3.45 1.10
C GLU A 295 -5.12 -2.17 1.95
N LEU A 296 -5.16 -0.97 1.33
CA LEU A 296 -5.36 0.29 2.06
C LEU A 296 -6.73 0.33 2.77
N ARG A 297 -7.80 -0.17 2.16
CA ARG A 297 -9.12 -0.28 2.82
C ARG A 297 -9.07 -1.21 4.02
N ALA A 298 -8.44 -2.37 3.89
CA ALA A 298 -8.30 -3.32 5.00
C ALA A 298 -7.50 -2.71 6.16
N PHE A 299 -6.42 -1.98 5.83
CA PHE A 299 -5.63 -1.24 6.78
C PHE A 299 -6.43 -0.14 7.50
N LEU A 300 -7.16 0.72 6.78
CA LEU A 300 -7.93 1.79 7.40
C LEU A 300 -9.07 1.27 8.28
N ARG A 301 -9.69 0.14 7.92
CA ARG A 301 -10.65 -0.53 8.81
C ARG A 301 -10.02 -1.03 10.10
N TRP A 302 -8.84 -1.62 10.01
CA TRP A 302 -8.10 -2.03 11.20
C TRP A 302 -7.77 -0.83 12.09
N MET A 303 -7.40 0.31 11.48
CA MET A 303 -7.17 1.56 12.20
C MET A 303 -8.45 2.10 12.86
N TRP A 304 -9.56 2.21 12.13
CA TRP A 304 -10.83 2.66 12.69
C TRP A 304 -11.37 1.74 13.79
N LEU A 305 -11.17 0.42 13.67
CA LEU A 305 -11.53 -0.52 14.73
C LEU A 305 -10.67 -0.34 15.99
N LYS A 306 -9.39 0.07 15.87
CA LYS A 306 -8.59 0.46 17.05
C LYS A 306 -9.18 1.68 17.75
N GLU A 307 -9.73 2.62 16.98
CA GLU A 307 -10.47 3.78 17.51
C GLU A 307 -11.88 3.42 18.02
N GLY A 308 -12.30 2.15 17.90
CA GLY A 308 -13.60 1.67 18.37
C GLY A 308 -14.76 1.87 17.40
N PHE A 309 -14.47 2.07 16.12
CA PHE A 309 -15.47 2.30 15.08
C PHE A 309 -15.48 1.21 14.00
N GLU A 310 -16.66 0.81 13.57
CA GLU A 310 -16.89 0.08 12.32
C GLU A 310 -16.98 1.12 11.19
N TRP A 311 -16.05 1.05 10.25
CA TRP A 311 -15.92 2.02 9.17
C TRP A 311 -16.25 1.42 7.81
N ASP A 312 -17.10 2.13 7.05
CA ASP A 312 -17.47 1.79 5.68
C ASP A 312 -16.46 2.42 4.68
N PRO A 313 -15.72 1.61 3.90
CA PRO A 313 -14.71 2.09 2.96
C PRO A 313 -15.28 2.62 1.63
N MET A 314 -16.58 2.49 1.41
CA MET A 314 -17.26 3.02 0.23
C MET A 314 -17.87 4.40 0.51
N THR A 315 -18.42 4.59 1.71
CA THR A 315 -19.10 5.84 2.09
C THR A 315 -18.25 6.72 3.01
N GLY A 316 -17.32 6.13 3.76
CA GLY A 316 -16.57 6.80 4.82
C GLY A 316 -17.33 6.92 6.15
N GLU A 317 -18.56 6.41 6.22
CA GLU A 317 -19.38 6.44 7.43
C GLU A 317 -18.77 5.56 8.53
N LYS A 318 -19.01 5.95 9.78
CA LYS A 318 -18.49 5.27 10.96
C LYS A 318 -19.59 5.09 12.00
N GLU A 319 -19.70 3.88 12.52
CA GLU A 319 -20.59 3.53 13.61
C GLU A 319 -19.78 3.00 14.79
N VAL A 320 -20.32 3.13 16.00
CA VAL A 320 -19.66 2.59 17.20
C VAL A 320 -19.62 1.08 17.09
N ALA A 321 -18.42 0.50 17.19
CA ALA A 321 -18.24 -0.94 16.99
C ALA A 321 -18.95 -1.75 18.08
N GLY A 322 -19.66 -2.80 17.65
CA GLY A 322 -20.33 -3.71 18.58
C GLY A 322 -19.35 -4.40 19.54
N ARG A 323 -19.79 -4.71 20.78
CA ARG A 323 -18.94 -5.41 21.78
C ARG A 323 -18.40 -6.74 21.26
N GLU A 324 -19.20 -7.47 20.49
CA GLU A 324 -18.81 -8.75 19.90
C GLU A 324 -17.74 -8.59 18.83
N VAL A 325 -17.92 -7.60 17.94
CA VAL A 325 -16.95 -7.23 16.90
C VAL A 325 -15.62 -6.85 17.53
N MET A 326 -15.62 -5.99 18.54
CA MET A 326 -14.40 -5.59 19.26
C MET A 326 -13.69 -6.78 19.91
N ARG A 327 -14.46 -7.69 20.55
CA ARG A 327 -13.89 -8.92 21.14
C ARG A 327 -13.26 -9.81 20.07
N ALA A 328 -13.95 -10.05 18.96
CA ALA A 328 -13.43 -10.85 17.87
C ALA A 328 -12.17 -10.23 17.25
N ALA A 329 -12.12 -8.91 17.11
CA ALA A 329 -10.98 -8.18 16.57
C ALA A 329 -9.75 -8.25 17.49
N LEU A 330 -9.95 -8.18 18.81
CA LEU A 330 -8.89 -8.39 19.80
C LEU A 330 -8.36 -9.83 19.79
N GLU A 331 -9.25 -10.81 19.60
CA GLU A 331 -8.91 -12.24 19.51
C GLU A 331 -8.33 -12.65 18.14
N GLY A 332 -8.23 -11.72 17.18
CA GLY A 332 -7.70 -12.02 15.83
C GLY A 332 -8.64 -12.86 14.97
N ARG A 333 -9.94 -12.88 15.30
CA ARG A 333 -10.98 -13.66 14.62
C ARG A 333 -11.75 -12.84 13.58
N ILE A 334 -11.19 -11.75 13.08
CA ILE A 334 -11.81 -10.96 12.02
C ILE A 334 -11.15 -11.31 10.68
N ALA A 335 -11.99 -11.62 9.71
CA ALA A 335 -11.60 -11.72 8.31
C ALA A 335 -12.44 -10.75 7.46
N TRP A 336 -11.84 -10.27 6.37
CA TRP A 336 -12.49 -9.41 5.40
C TRP A 336 -12.42 -10.05 4.02
N ASP A 337 -13.50 -9.93 3.24
CA ASP A 337 -13.50 -10.33 1.83
C ASP A 337 -13.02 -9.19 0.90
N GLU A 338 -12.87 -9.48 -0.40
CA GLU A 338 -12.40 -8.51 -1.41
C GLU A 338 -13.35 -7.33 -1.63
N GLY A 339 -14.65 -7.53 -1.40
CA GLY A 339 -15.67 -6.48 -1.48
C GLY A 339 -15.77 -5.66 -0.19
N GLY A 340 -15.06 -6.09 0.86
CA GLY A 340 -15.07 -5.45 2.15
C GLY A 340 -16.14 -5.94 3.12
N GLY A 341 -16.74 -7.10 2.91
CA GLY A 341 -17.60 -7.74 3.91
C GLY A 341 -16.78 -8.21 5.12
N MET A 342 -17.20 -7.81 6.33
CA MET A 342 -16.65 -8.32 7.59
C MET A 342 -17.21 -9.70 7.90
N ARG A 343 -16.35 -10.62 8.36
CA ARG A 343 -16.78 -11.89 8.92
C ARG A 343 -16.02 -12.17 10.20
N ILE A 344 -16.77 -12.55 11.23
CA ILE A 344 -16.22 -13.11 12.46
C ILE A 344 -15.96 -14.61 12.17
N LEU A 345 -14.74 -15.05 12.39
CA LEU A 345 -14.34 -16.45 12.31
C LEU A 345 -14.75 -17.17 13.58
N ASP A 346 -15.25 -18.39 13.41
CA ASP A 346 -15.57 -19.31 14.50
C ASP A 346 -14.30 -19.64 15.31
N ARG A 347 -14.47 -19.94 16.59
CA ARG A 347 -13.37 -20.40 17.42
C ARG A 347 -12.93 -21.77 16.93
N GLU A 348 -11.65 -21.93 16.62
CA GLU A 348 -11.08 -23.25 16.33
C GLU A 348 -11.25 -24.13 17.60
N GLY A 349 -12.26 -25.01 17.61
CA GLY A 349 -12.53 -25.92 18.73
C GLY A 349 -13.98 -26.28 19.00
N GLU A 350 -14.97 -25.58 18.44
CA GLU A 350 -16.39 -25.96 18.58
C GLU A 350 -16.84 -26.81 17.38
N GLY A 351 -16.25 -28.01 17.27
CA GLY A 351 -16.76 -29.08 16.42
C GLY A 351 -17.68 -29.99 17.23
N GLU A 352 -18.96 -29.97 16.89
CA GLU A 352 -19.94 -31.05 17.06
C GLU A 352 -19.92 -31.76 18.43
N GLY A 353 -20.57 -31.14 19.42
CA GLY A 353 -21.15 -31.91 20.52
C GLY A 353 -22.35 -32.69 19.99
N GLU A 354 -22.16 -33.99 19.78
CA GLU A 354 -23.22 -34.96 19.48
C GLU A 354 -24.43 -34.69 20.38
N GLU A 355 -25.55 -34.35 19.75
CA GLU A 355 -26.87 -34.34 20.35
C GLU A 355 -27.20 -35.80 20.69
N MET A 356 -26.87 -36.25 21.90
CA MET A 356 -27.33 -37.54 22.42
C MET A 356 -28.86 -37.49 22.49
N GLY A 357 -29.50 -38.09 21.50
CA GLY A 357 -30.91 -38.43 21.52
C GLY A 357 -31.22 -39.23 22.78
N VAL A 358 -32.03 -38.64 23.65
CA VAL A 358 -32.64 -39.36 24.76
C VAL A 358 -33.72 -40.25 24.17
N GLU A 359 -33.37 -41.53 23.94
CA GLU A 359 -34.34 -42.59 23.69
C GLU A 359 -35.21 -42.75 24.95
N SER A 360 -36.49 -42.40 24.81
CA SER A 360 -37.52 -42.70 25.79
C SER A 360 -37.92 -44.18 25.65
N GLU A 361 -37.28 -45.06 26.43
CA GLU A 361 -37.80 -46.41 26.65
C GLU A 361 -39.15 -46.32 27.37
N GLY A 362 -40.18 -46.79 26.68
CA GLY A 362 -41.48 -47.07 27.27
C GLY A 362 -41.38 -48.23 28.25
N ASN A 363 -41.99 -48.07 29.41
CA ASN A 363 -42.34 -49.22 30.24
C ASN A 363 -43.85 -49.25 30.44
N VAL A 364 -44.43 -50.37 30.02
CA VAL A 364 -45.85 -50.71 30.06
C VAL A 364 -46.11 -51.53 31.32
N VAL A 365 -47.33 -51.38 31.85
CA VAL A 365 -48.12 -52.31 32.70
C VAL A 365 -47.91 -52.23 34.22
N MET A 366 -48.99 -51.92 34.95
CA MET A 366 -49.75 -52.86 35.80
C MET A 366 -50.82 -52.13 36.63
N GLY A 367 -52.06 -52.59 36.52
CA GLY A 367 -53.21 -52.17 37.35
C GLY A 367 -54.54 -52.43 36.69
#